data_AF-A0A532AW94-F1
#
_entry.id   AF-A0A532AW94-F1
#
_cell.length_a   1.000
_cell.length_b   1.000
_cell.length_c   1.000
_cell.angle_alpha   90.00
_cell.angle_beta   90.00
_cell.angle_gamma   90.00
#
_symmetry.space_group_name_H-M   'P 1'
#
loop_
_entity.id
_entity.type
_entity.pdbx_description
1 polymer ?
#
loop_
_entity_poly.entity_id
_entity_poly.type
_entity_poly.pdbx_seq_one_letter_code
_entity_poly.pdbx_strand_id
1 'polypeptide(L)'
;MAQKFGNGRWVQEGFLDNRVEGTIVGRIVFAVIGPVDVYLRGNFKPDIAGQVIQFRNPRFEDEDLAGQIIGDMENPQIGTVNLISFDPHPNLVPHPYIEWFSARKNHYRIELEPAEAWIVMASDLGDIDQVSRGIRAALAGRVTEGPSRESTEWV
;
A
#
# COMPACT_ATOMS: atom_id res chain seq x y z
N MET A 1 -13.88 5.22 17.20
CA MET A 1 -13.00 4.52 16.24
C MET A 1 -13.27 5.11 14.87
N ALA A 2 -12.37 5.96 14.35
CA ALA A 2 -12.58 6.62 13.08
C ALA A 2 -12.24 5.64 11.95
N GLN A 3 -13.27 5.09 11.32
CA GLN A 3 -13.15 4.42 10.03
C GLN A 3 -12.78 5.48 8.98
N LYS A 4 -11.49 5.64 8.66
CA LYS A 4 -11.06 6.41 7.49
C LYS A 4 -11.27 5.52 6.25
N PHE A 5 -12.53 5.36 5.84
CA PHE A 5 -12.88 4.64 4.60
C PHE A 5 -12.58 5.53 3.38
N GLY A 6 -11.94 4.94 2.36
CA GLY A 6 -11.97 5.45 0.98
C GLY A 6 -11.03 6.61 0.67
N ASN A 7 -9.74 6.50 1.01
CA ASN A 7 -8.74 7.51 0.64
C ASN A 7 -8.36 7.50 -0.84
N GLY A 8 -9.00 6.66 -1.67
CA GLY A 8 -8.65 6.50 -3.09
C GLY A 8 -8.62 7.83 -3.86
N ARG A 9 -9.54 8.76 -3.59
CA ARG A 9 -9.58 10.08 -4.26
C ARG A 9 -8.37 10.98 -3.99
N TRP A 10 -7.64 10.78 -2.89
CA TRP A 10 -6.42 11.53 -2.57
C TRP A 10 -5.15 10.79 -2.96
N VAL A 11 -5.27 9.63 -3.60
CA VAL A 11 -4.15 8.91 -4.19
C VAL A 11 -3.98 9.40 -5.62
N GLN A 12 -2.78 9.83 -5.98
CA GLN A 12 -2.47 10.24 -7.35
C GLN A 12 -2.00 9.06 -8.19
N GLU A 13 -0.93 8.41 -7.74
CA GLU A 13 -0.28 7.30 -8.44
C GLU A 13 0.63 6.54 -7.48
N GLY A 14 1.08 5.37 -7.91
CA GLY A 14 2.04 4.59 -7.16
C GLY A 14 2.37 3.26 -7.81
N PHE A 15 3.28 2.55 -7.18
CA PHE A 15 3.60 1.17 -7.53
C PHE A 15 3.76 0.33 -6.27
N LEU A 16 3.54 -0.98 -6.40
CA LEU A 16 3.78 -1.97 -5.35
C LEU A 16 4.50 -3.19 -5.96
N ASP A 17 5.54 -3.66 -5.29
CA ASP A 17 6.41 -4.75 -5.69
C ASP A 17 6.33 -5.90 -4.67
N ASN A 18 5.73 -7.02 -5.09
CA ASN A 18 5.61 -8.26 -4.32
C ASN A 18 6.49 -9.40 -4.86
N ARG A 19 7.57 -9.09 -5.60
CA ARG A 19 8.49 -10.14 -6.11
C ARG A 19 9.25 -10.89 -5.02
N VAL A 20 9.31 -10.34 -3.81
CA VAL A 20 9.86 -11.03 -2.63
C VAL A 20 8.70 -11.55 -1.82
N GLU A 21 8.59 -12.87 -1.72
CA GLU A 21 7.52 -13.52 -0.97
C GLU A 21 7.46 -13.03 0.50
N GLY A 22 6.25 -12.80 0.98
CA GLY A 22 5.94 -12.34 2.34
C GLY A 22 6.10 -10.84 2.54
N THR A 23 6.54 -10.10 1.52
CA THR A 23 6.74 -8.65 1.61
C THR A 23 6.25 -7.92 0.37
N ILE A 24 5.63 -6.76 0.60
CA ILE A 24 5.30 -5.79 -0.45
C ILE A 24 6.00 -4.49 -0.11
N VAL A 25 6.71 -3.93 -1.08
CA VAL A 25 7.25 -2.57 -0.96
C VAL A 25 6.75 -1.70 -2.09
N GLY A 26 6.78 -0.39 -1.90
CA GLY A 26 6.44 0.50 -3.00
C GLY A 26 6.39 1.94 -2.56
N ARG A 27 5.91 2.80 -3.46
CA ARG A 27 5.73 4.23 -3.19
C ARG A 27 4.39 4.66 -3.73
N ILE A 28 3.65 5.41 -2.91
CA ILE A 28 2.35 5.96 -3.26
C ILE A 28 2.40 7.46 -3.05
N VAL A 29 1.93 8.23 -4.01
CA VAL A 29 1.82 9.69 -3.92
C VAL A 29 0.41 10.04 -3.47
N PHE A 30 0.33 10.75 -2.34
CA PHE A 30 -0.93 11.25 -1.79
C PHE A 30 -1.02 12.77 -1.90
N ALA A 31 -2.24 13.30 -2.01
CA ALA A 31 -2.53 14.74 -1.95
C ALA A 31 -1.94 15.34 -0.67
N VAL A 32 -1.39 16.56 -0.76
CA VAL A 32 -0.76 17.33 0.34
C VAL A 32 0.49 16.69 0.99
N ILE A 33 0.55 15.36 1.14
CA ILE A 33 1.65 14.63 1.78
C ILE A 33 2.80 14.39 0.80
N GLY A 34 2.48 14.15 -0.48
CA GLY A 34 3.44 13.76 -1.49
C GLY A 34 3.80 12.28 -1.43
N PRO A 35 5.02 11.89 -1.85
CA PRO A 35 5.43 10.49 -1.92
C PRO A 35 5.60 9.86 -0.53
N VAL A 36 5.00 8.70 -0.35
CA VAL A 36 5.08 7.89 0.88
C VAL A 36 5.63 6.51 0.53
N ASP A 37 6.73 6.13 1.18
CA ASP A 37 7.29 4.79 1.07
C ASP A 37 6.46 3.78 1.85
N VAL A 38 6.24 2.62 1.26
CA VAL A 38 5.39 1.55 1.79
C VAL A 38 6.22 0.30 2.00
N TYR A 39 6.08 -0.33 3.17
CA TYR A 39 6.61 -1.66 3.48
C TYR A 39 5.55 -2.45 4.25
N LEU A 40 4.98 -3.47 3.62
CA LEU A 40 3.92 -4.30 4.19
C LEU A 40 4.34 -5.76 4.28
N ARG A 41 3.98 -6.41 5.37
CA ARG A 41 4.06 -7.88 5.51
C ARG A 41 2.84 -8.53 4.87
N GLY A 42 3.07 -9.54 4.03
CA GLY A 42 2.05 -10.26 3.29
C GLY A 42 2.34 -10.29 1.78
N ASN A 43 1.40 -10.82 1.02
CA ASN A 43 1.50 -10.95 -0.43
C ASN A 43 0.24 -10.40 -1.10
N PHE A 44 0.35 -10.11 -2.40
CA PHE A 44 -0.85 -9.97 -3.23
C PHE A 44 -1.62 -11.29 -3.29
N LYS A 45 -2.87 -11.22 -3.74
CA LYS A 45 -3.67 -12.41 -4.05
C LYS A 45 -3.15 -13.15 -5.29
N PRO A 46 -3.53 -14.43 -5.48
CA PRO A 46 -2.94 -15.29 -6.50
C PRO A 46 -3.02 -14.78 -7.94
N ASP A 47 -3.99 -13.92 -8.25
CA ASP A 47 -4.18 -13.31 -9.57
C ASP A 47 -2.99 -12.43 -9.99
N ILE A 48 -2.27 -11.84 -9.03
CA ILE A 48 -1.13 -10.95 -9.29
C ILE A 48 0.08 -11.24 -8.38
N ALA A 49 0.09 -12.37 -7.67
CA ALA A 49 1.17 -12.71 -6.73
C ALA A 49 2.54 -12.75 -7.41
N GLY A 50 3.57 -12.25 -6.71
CA GLY A 50 4.93 -12.21 -7.24
C GLY A 50 5.17 -11.15 -8.31
N GLN A 51 4.19 -10.30 -8.62
CA GLN A 51 4.30 -9.26 -9.64
C GLN A 51 4.69 -7.90 -9.05
N VAL A 52 4.95 -6.97 -9.95
CA VAL A 52 4.94 -5.53 -9.67
C VAL A 52 3.69 -4.96 -10.33
N ILE A 53 2.92 -4.17 -9.57
CA ILE A 53 1.82 -3.41 -10.12
C ILE A 53 2.14 -1.92 -10.06
N GLN A 54 1.62 -1.17 -11.03
CA GLN A 54 1.59 0.28 -11.01
C GLN A 54 0.15 0.73 -11.19
N PHE A 55 -0.16 1.90 -10.66
CA PHE A 55 -1.48 2.48 -10.78
C PHE A 55 -1.42 3.99 -10.84
N ARG A 56 -2.45 4.58 -11.45
CA ARG A 56 -2.66 6.01 -11.54
C ARG A 56 -4.15 6.30 -11.47
N ASN A 57 -4.52 7.17 -10.53
CA ASN A 57 -5.90 7.58 -10.33
C ASN A 57 -6.19 8.89 -11.10
N PRO A 58 -6.99 8.86 -12.18
CA PRO A 58 -7.39 10.06 -12.91
C PRO A 58 -8.38 10.94 -12.14
N ARG A 59 -9.03 10.41 -11.08
CA ARG A 59 -9.96 11.13 -10.21
C ARG A 59 -9.27 11.69 -8.97
N PHE A 60 -7.97 11.92 -9.07
CA PHE A 60 -7.16 12.51 -8.00
C PHE A 60 -7.62 13.95 -7.71
N GLU A 61 -7.90 14.24 -6.44
CA GLU A 61 -8.29 15.56 -5.94
C GLU A 61 -7.20 16.08 -4.99
N ASP A 62 -6.46 17.11 -5.41
CA ASP A 62 -5.51 17.81 -4.55
C ASP A 62 -6.22 19.00 -3.88
N GLU A 63 -6.90 18.72 -2.77
CA GLU A 63 -7.66 19.71 -2.01
C GLU A 63 -7.19 19.80 -0.55
N ASP A 64 -7.30 20.98 0.06
CA ASP A 64 -6.87 21.23 1.45
C ASP A 64 -7.56 20.29 2.47
N LEU A 65 -8.74 19.78 2.14
CA LEU A 65 -9.46 18.80 2.96
C LEU A 65 -8.65 17.50 3.13
N ALA A 66 -7.83 17.12 2.16
CA ALA A 66 -6.93 15.97 2.28
C ALA A 66 -5.99 16.15 3.49
N GLY A 67 -5.41 17.34 3.66
CA GLY A 67 -4.53 17.65 4.80
C GLY A 67 -5.21 17.46 6.16
N GLN A 68 -6.53 17.70 6.25
CA GLN A 68 -7.29 17.52 7.49
C GLN A 68 -7.56 16.05 7.80
N ILE A 69 -7.73 15.21 6.78
CA ILE A 69 -8.15 13.82 6.95
C ILE A 69 -6.98 12.85 6.94
N ILE A 70 -5.98 13.06 6.08
CA ILE A 70 -4.80 12.19 5.94
C ILE A 70 -3.51 12.85 6.41
N GLY A 71 -3.51 14.10 6.88
CA GLY A 71 -2.29 14.80 7.32
C GLY A 71 -1.55 14.17 8.50
N ASP A 72 -2.21 13.29 9.26
CA ASP A 72 -1.61 12.50 10.35
C ASP A 72 -1.13 11.10 9.90
N MET A 73 -1.17 10.81 8.60
CA MET A 73 -0.73 9.54 8.03
C MET A 73 0.75 9.29 8.34
N GLU A 74 1.07 8.06 8.76
CA GLU A 74 2.45 7.66 9.01
C GLU A 74 3.27 7.69 7.71
N ASN A 75 4.45 8.32 7.73
CA ASN A 75 5.40 8.29 6.63
C ASN A 75 6.78 7.89 7.18
N PRO A 76 7.33 6.70 6.82
CA PRO A 76 6.80 5.73 5.86
C PRO A 76 5.59 4.93 6.40
N GLN A 77 4.83 4.34 5.47
CA GLN A 77 3.76 3.38 5.77
C GLN A 77 4.34 1.99 5.99
N ILE A 78 4.39 1.57 7.26
CA ILE A 78 4.82 0.21 7.65
C ILE A 78 3.61 -0.55 8.19
N GLY A 79 3.39 -1.78 7.74
CA GLY A 79 2.13 -2.47 8.05
C GLY A 79 2.00 -3.94 7.64
N THR A 80 0.75 -4.38 7.52
CA THR A 80 0.36 -5.72 7.08
C THR A 80 -0.69 -5.62 5.99
N VAL A 81 -0.53 -6.42 4.94
CA VAL A 81 -1.50 -6.54 3.84
C VAL A 81 -2.80 -7.13 4.38
N ASN A 82 -3.94 -6.58 3.96
CA ASN A 82 -5.24 -7.21 4.16
C ASN A 82 -5.71 -7.90 2.87
N LEU A 83 -5.82 -7.12 1.78
CA LEU A 83 -6.26 -7.60 0.47
C LEU A 83 -5.65 -6.71 -0.62
N ILE A 84 -4.88 -7.31 -1.52
CA ILE A 84 -4.43 -6.64 -2.74
C ILE A 84 -4.64 -7.58 -3.92
N SER A 85 -5.52 -7.19 -4.85
CA SER A 85 -5.98 -8.02 -5.97
C SER A 85 -6.58 -7.15 -7.08
N PHE A 86 -6.57 -7.65 -8.31
CA PHE A 86 -7.33 -7.09 -9.44
C PHE A 86 -8.66 -7.83 -9.67
N ASP A 87 -8.92 -8.90 -8.92
CA ASP A 87 -10.20 -9.63 -8.92
C ASP A 87 -10.62 -9.97 -7.47
N PRO A 88 -10.97 -8.95 -6.65
CA PRO A 88 -11.12 -9.13 -5.21
C PRO A 88 -12.35 -9.94 -4.82
N HIS A 89 -13.36 -10.09 -5.69
CA HIS A 89 -14.60 -10.76 -5.37
C HIS A 89 -15.29 -11.36 -6.60
N PRO A 90 -15.72 -12.63 -6.56
CA PRO A 90 -16.26 -13.34 -7.74
C PRO A 90 -17.59 -12.79 -8.27
N ASN A 91 -18.34 -12.05 -7.45
CA ASN A 91 -19.62 -11.44 -7.84
C ASN A 91 -19.51 -9.95 -8.20
N LEU A 92 -18.30 -9.37 -8.17
CA LEU A 92 -18.07 -7.99 -8.61
C LEU A 92 -17.34 -8.02 -9.95
N VAL A 93 -17.40 -6.91 -10.68
CA VAL A 93 -16.52 -6.73 -11.83
C VAL A 93 -15.08 -6.70 -11.31
N PRO A 94 -14.14 -7.46 -11.90
CA PRO A 94 -12.73 -7.40 -11.52
C PRO A 94 -12.23 -5.96 -11.57
N HIS A 95 -11.64 -5.49 -10.48
CA HIS A 95 -11.10 -4.14 -10.34
C HIS A 95 -9.94 -4.14 -9.34
N PRO A 96 -8.96 -3.22 -9.48
CA PRO A 96 -7.88 -3.10 -8.53
C PRO A 96 -8.37 -2.65 -7.15
N TYR A 97 -8.03 -3.46 -6.15
CA TYR A 97 -8.34 -3.23 -4.76
C TYR A 97 -7.06 -3.37 -3.95
N ILE A 98 -6.68 -2.33 -3.21
CA ILE A 98 -5.46 -2.29 -2.39
C ILE A 98 -5.84 -1.92 -0.96
N GLU A 99 -5.58 -2.81 -0.03
CA GLU A 99 -6.00 -2.65 1.37
C GLU A 99 -4.96 -3.18 2.35
N TRP A 100 -4.65 -2.39 3.37
CA TRP A 100 -3.67 -2.72 4.39
C TRP A 100 -3.99 -2.06 5.74
N PHE A 101 -3.32 -2.56 6.78
CA PHE A 101 -3.28 -1.93 8.10
C PHE A 101 -1.87 -1.40 8.37
N SER A 102 -1.75 -0.18 8.90
CA SER A 102 -0.47 0.32 9.42
C SER A 102 -0.07 -0.40 10.72
N ALA A 103 1.16 -0.18 11.17
CA ALA A 103 1.68 -0.66 12.44
C ALA A 103 0.81 -0.20 13.62
N ARG A 104 0.20 0.99 13.53
CA ARG A 104 -0.74 1.54 14.52
C ARG A 104 -2.18 1.05 14.34
N LYS A 105 -2.41 0.08 13.45
CA LYS A 105 -3.73 -0.49 13.14
C LYS A 105 -4.68 0.50 12.47
N ASN A 106 -4.17 1.59 11.88
CA ASN A 106 -4.97 2.41 10.97
C ASN A 106 -5.26 1.60 9.71
N HIS A 107 -6.49 1.67 9.23
CA HIS A 107 -6.94 0.92 8.06
C HIS A 107 -6.94 1.82 6.83
N TYR A 108 -6.36 1.34 5.73
CA TYR A 108 -6.28 2.06 4.47
C TYR A 108 -6.81 1.20 3.33
N ARG A 109 -7.54 1.85 2.42
CA ARG A 109 -8.14 1.21 1.25
C ARG A 109 -8.11 2.15 0.05
N ILE A 110 -7.75 1.58 -1.10
CA ILE A 110 -7.75 2.20 -2.41
C ILE A 110 -8.53 1.26 -3.34
N GLU A 111 -9.54 1.81 -4.01
CA GLU A 111 -10.30 1.13 -5.05
C GLU A 111 -10.12 1.95 -6.33
N LEU A 112 -9.77 1.27 -7.42
CA LEU A 112 -9.52 1.89 -8.72
C LEU A 112 -10.34 1.18 -9.80
N GLU A 113 -10.46 1.81 -10.97
CA GLU A 113 -11.07 1.17 -12.14
C GLU A 113 -10.11 0.16 -12.79
N PRO A 114 -10.62 -0.79 -13.59
CA PRO A 114 -9.82 -1.83 -14.21
C PRO A 114 -8.63 -1.34 -15.05
N ALA A 115 -8.75 -0.15 -15.67
CA ALA A 115 -7.69 0.43 -16.49
C ALA A 115 -6.71 1.32 -15.70
N GLU A 116 -6.98 1.58 -14.42
CA GLU A 116 -6.21 2.50 -13.58
C GLU A 116 -5.07 1.80 -12.83
N ALA A 117 -4.98 0.47 -12.90
CA ALA A 117 -3.82 -0.29 -12.44
C ALA A 117 -3.46 -1.41 -13.42
N TRP A 118 -2.18 -1.71 -13.52
CA TRP A 118 -1.65 -2.73 -14.42
C TRP A 118 -0.42 -3.42 -13.81
N ILE A 119 -0.15 -4.64 -14.27
CA ILE A 119 1.11 -5.32 -14.00
C ILE A 119 2.20 -4.67 -14.84
N VAL A 120 3.32 -4.32 -14.23
CA VAL A 120 4.45 -3.71 -14.92
C VAL A 120 5.22 -4.77 -15.71
N MET A 121 5.49 -4.49 -16.97
CA MET A 121 6.25 -5.37 -17.85
C MET A 121 7.74 -5.34 -17.48
N ALA A 122 8.44 -6.46 -17.69
CA ALA A 122 9.85 -6.60 -17.30
C ALA A 122 10.79 -5.54 -17.93
N SER A 123 10.43 -5.00 -19.10
CA SER A 123 11.19 -3.94 -19.77
C SER A 123 11.18 -2.60 -19.01
N ASP A 124 10.16 -2.37 -18.19
CA ASP A 124 9.87 -1.05 -17.60
C ASP A 124 10.19 -1.02 -16.10
N LEU A 125 10.82 -2.08 -15.58
CA LEU A 125 11.11 -2.24 -14.15
C LEU A 125 12.34 -1.49 -13.65
N GLY A 126 13.16 -0.90 -14.53
CA GLY A 126 14.48 -0.35 -14.17
C GLY A 126 14.46 0.58 -12.95
N ASP A 127 13.65 1.63 -13.00
CA ASP A 127 13.55 2.61 -11.91
C ASP A 127 12.84 2.02 -10.67
N ILE A 128 11.81 1.21 -10.89
CA ILE A 128 11.05 0.55 -9.82
C ILE A 128 11.95 -0.42 -9.03
N ASP A 129 12.85 -1.14 -9.69
CA ASP A 129 13.80 -2.05 -9.08
C ASP A 129 14.73 -1.32 -8.12
N GLN A 130 15.27 -0.19 -8.56
CA GLN A 130 16.16 0.62 -7.74
C GLN A 130 15.44 1.15 -6.50
N VAL A 131 14.24 1.72 -6.67
CA VAL A 131 13.46 2.25 -5.55
C VAL A 131 13.05 1.13 -4.59
N SER A 132 12.54 0.02 -5.11
CA SER A 132 12.11 -1.13 -4.31
C SER A 132 13.24 -1.73 -3.48
N ARG A 133 14.45 -1.84 -4.04
CA ARG A 133 15.64 -2.28 -3.29
C ARG A 133 16.01 -1.29 -2.18
N GLY A 134 15.97 0.01 -2.47
CA GLY A 134 16.22 1.07 -1.50
C GLY A 134 15.26 1.02 -0.32
N ILE A 135 13.95 0.90 -0.60
CA ILE A 135 12.92 0.82 0.44
C ILE A 135 13.09 -0.44 1.30
N ARG A 136 13.36 -1.60 0.68
CA ARG A 136 13.62 -2.84 1.43
C ARG A 136 14.81 -2.69 2.38
N ALA A 137 15.92 -2.18 1.86
CA ALA A 137 17.13 -2.00 2.66
C ALA A 137 16.91 -1.00 3.81
N ALA A 138 16.17 0.08 3.58
CA ALA A 138 15.93 1.12 4.57
C ALA A 138 14.92 0.72 5.66
N LEU A 139 13.89 -0.06 5.31
CA LEU A 139 12.74 -0.29 6.19
C LEU A 139 12.65 -1.70 6.78
N ALA A 140 13.39 -2.69 6.28
CA ALA A 140 13.32 -4.08 6.78
C ALA A 140 13.53 -4.19 8.30
N GLY A 141 14.47 -3.42 8.87
CA GLY A 141 14.77 -3.43 10.31
C GLY A 141 13.70 -2.77 11.20
N ARG A 142 12.81 -1.95 10.64
CA ARG A 142 11.74 -1.26 11.40
C ARG A 142 10.49 -2.12 11.58
N VAL A 143 10.40 -3.25 10.88
CA VAL A 143 9.26 -4.18 10.95
C VAL A 143 9.39 -5.17 12.11
N THR A 144 10.61 -5.40 12.57
CA THR A 144 10.94 -6.29 13.69
C THR A 144 10.74 -5.67 15.07
N GLU A 145 10.74 -4.33 15.17
CA GLU A 145 10.45 -3.60 16.41
C GLU A 145 8.93 -3.44 16.62
N GLY A 146 8.20 -4.55 16.65
CA GLY A 146 6.92 -4.57 17.36
C GLY A 146 7.18 -4.44 18.86
N PRO A 147 6.27 -3.81 19.65
CA PRO A 147 6.47 -3.70 21.09
C PRO A 147 6.74 -5.09 21.64
N SER A 148 7.84 -5.22 22.40
CA SER A 148 8.14 -6.42 23.17
C SER A 148 6.86 -6.84 23.86
N ARG A 149 6.44 -8.08 23.59
CA ARG A 149 5.29 -8.71 24.19
C ARG A 149 5.51 -8.68 25.71
N GLU A 150 5.03 -7.65 26.39
CA GLU A 150 4.92 -7.67 27.84
C GLU A 150 3.99 -8.84 28.14
N SER A 151 4.56 -9.90 28.70
CA SER A 151 3.83 -11.02 29.25
C SER A 151 2.96 -10.47 30.37
N THR A 152 1.71 -10.13 30.06
CA THR A 152 0.68 -9.99 31.10
C THR A 152 0.36 -11.39 31.59
N GLU A 153 1.12 -11.84 32.57
CA GLU A 153 0.69 -12.87 33.52
C GLU A 153 -0.57 -12.33 34.20
N TRP A 154 -1.72 -12.94 33.89
CA TRP A 154 -2.95 -12.70 34.63
C TRP A 154 -2.90 -13.52 35.91
N VAL A 155 -2.91 -12.83 37.05
CA VAL A 155 -3.24 -13.37 38.39
C VAL A 155 -4.74 -13.24 38.60
#